data_AF-A0A852TPB8-F1
#
_entry.id   AF-A0A852TPB8-F1
#
_cell.length_a   1.000
_cell.length_b   1.000
_cell.length_c   1.000
_cell.angle_alpha   90.00
_cell.angle_beta   90.00
_cell.angle_gamma   90.00
#
_symmetry.space_group_name_H-M   'P 1'
#
loop_
_entity.id
_entity.type
_entity.pdbx_description
1 polymer ?
#
loop_
_entity_poly.entity_id
_entity_poly.type
_entity_poly.pdbx_seq_one_letter_code
_entity_poly.pdbx_strand_id
1 'polypeptide(L)'
;MSLTMYNLTPARELHHARNKFFHYEPCEFHDPAGIPEFIAVLKEKHWHTGFAVLVCASSLPDLCAALRAQGRPPLPRRTKPSSPPPEAA
;
A
#
# COMPACT_ATOMS: atom_id res chain seq x y z
N MET A 1 11.02 -23.41 -25.90
CA MET A 1 11.53 -22.26 -25.11
C MET A 1 10.59 -21.10 -25.38
N SER A 2 9.59 -20.89 -24.53
CA SER A 2 8.65 -19.78 -24.69
C SER A 2 9.26 -18.54 -24.06
N LEU A 3 9.56 -17.54 -24.88
CA LEU A 3 9.83 -16.18 -24.42
C LEU A 3 8.57 -15.69 -23.70
N THR A 4 8.62 -15.64 -22.37
CA THR A 4 7.67 -14.88 -21.56
C THR A 4 7.79 -13.43 -22.01
N MET A 5 6.84 -12.96 -22.82
CA MET A 5 6.71 -11.55 -23.14
C MET A 5 6.65 -10.80 -21.81
N TYR A 6 7.69 -10.03 -21.49
CA TYR A 6 7.61 -9.04 -20.42
C TYR A 6 6.43 -8.12 -20.76
N ASN A 7 5.36 -8.22 -19.98
CA ASN A 7 4.19 -7.39 -20.17
C ASN A 7 4.54 -5.97 -19.73
N LEU A 8 5.05 -5.16 -20.66
CA LEU A 8 5.55 -3.81 -20.43
C LEU A 8 4.46 -2.82 -19.98
N THR A 9 3.20 -3.20 -20.13
CA THR A 9 2.06 -2.53 -19.52
C THR A 9 1.61 -3.30 -18.28
N PRO A 10 1.54 -2.67 -17.09
CA PRO A 10 0.87 -3.32 -15.97
C PRO A 10 -0.53 -3.71 -16.42
N ALA A 11 -0.94 -4.95 -16.15
CA ALA A 11 -2.28 -5.42 -16.45
C ALA A 11 -3.29 -4.36 -15.98
N ARG A 12 -4.35 -4.10 -16.78
CA ARG A 12 -5.38 -3.07 -16.51
C ARG A 12 -5.86 -3.08 -15.04
N GLU A 13 -5.86 -4.25 -14.44
CA GLU A 13 -6.21 -4.50 -13.05
C GLU A 13 -5.23 -3.90 -12.04
N LEU A 14 -3.92 -3.94 -12.31
CA LEU A 14 -2.89 -3.36 -11.45
C LEU A 14 -2.92 -1.82 -11.50
N HIS A 15 -3.25 -1.25 -12.66
CA HIS A 15 -3.58 0.18 -12.76
C HIS A 15 -4.83 0.53 -11.95
N HIS A 16 -5.87 -0.29 -12.02
CA HIS A 16 -7.07 -0.09 -11.19
C HIS A 16 -6.75 -0.19 -9.69
N ALA A 17 -5.91 -1.13 -9.28
CA ALA A 17 -5.45 -1.28 -7.90
C ALA A 17 -4.68 -0.03 -7.43
N ARG A 18 -3.79 0.54 -8.26
CA ARG A 18 -3.09 1.80 -7.97
C ARG A 18 -4.06 2.96 -7.70
N ASN A 19 -5.10 3.10 -8.51
CA ASN A 19 -6.10 4.14 -8.33
C ASN A 19 -6.94 3.92 -7.07
N LYS A 20 -7.27 2.66 -6.75
CA LYS A 20 -8.08 2.31 -5.58
C LYS A 20 -7.30 2.44 -4.26
N PHE A 21 -6.04 2.04 -4.25
CA PHE A 21 -5.16 2.04 -3.08
C PHE A 21 -4.06 3.07 -3.23
N PHE A 22 -4.43 4.35 -3.37
CA PHE A 22 -3.50 5.45 -3.67
C PHE A 22 -2.34 5.62 -2.67
N HIS A 23 -2.49 5.09 -1.46
CA HIS A 23 -1.50 5.13 -0.38
C HIS A 23 -0.40 4.07 -0.54
N TYR A 24 -0.66 3.03 -1.34
CA TYR A 24 0.28 2.00 -1.72
C TYR A 24 0.82 2.21 -3.15
N GLU A 25 1.95 1.57 -3.43
CA GLU A 25 2.46 1.33 -4.76
C GLU A 25 2.45 -0.19 -5.03
N PRO A 26 1.40 -0.71 -5.69
CA PRO A 26 1.34 -2.09 -6.17
C PRO A 26 2.32 -2.36 -7.32
N CYS A 27 3.04 -3.47 -7.21
CA CYS A 27 4.02 -3.99 -8.14
C CYS A 27 3.79 -5.50 -8.33
N GLU A 28 4.10 -5.99 -9.53
CA GLU A 28 4.12 -7.41 -9.86
C GLU A 28 5.57 -7.80 -10.08
N PHE A 29 6.00 -8.84 -9.37
CA PHE A 29 7.30 -9.48 -9.49
C PHE A 29 7.10 -10.89 -10.01
N HIS A 30 8.15 -11.46 -10.59
CA HIS A 30 8.15 -12.86 -10.98
C HIS A 30 9.30 -13.53 -10.25
N ASP A 31 9.02 -14.65 -9.61
CA ASP A 31 10.06 -15.45 -8.97
C ASP A 31 10.99 -16.10 -10.04
N PRO A 32 12.08 -16.78 -9.64
CA PRO A 32 12.96 -17.47 -10.60
C PRO A 32 12.27 -18.57 -11.42
N ALA A 33 11.11 -19.07 -10.98
CA ALA A 33 10.29 -20.04 -11.72
C ALA A 33 9.27 -19.36 -12.67
N GLY A 34 9.20 -18.02 -12.68
CA GLY A 34 8.26 -17.24 -13.48
C GLY A 34 6.86 -17.15 -12.88
N ILE A 35 6.68 -17.51 -11.61
CA ILE A 35 5.40 -17.39 -10.90
C ILE A 35 5.23 -15.92 -10.47
N PRO A 36 4.07 -15.29 -10.75
CA PRO A 36 3.84 -13.91 -10.36
C PRO A 36 3.62 -13.79 -8.85
N GLU A 37 4.28 -12.80 -8.26
CA GLU A 37 4.10 -12.36 -6.88
C GLU A 37 3.69 -10.88 -6.89
N PHE A 38 2.62 -10.55 -6.17
CA PHE A 38 2.09 -9.21 -6.10
C PHE A 38 2.45 -8.57 -4.77
N ILE A 39 3.08 -7.41 -4.83
CA ILE A 39 3.56 -6.68 -3.66
C ILE A 39 2.96 -5.28 -3.67
N ALA A 40 2.56 -4.78 -2.51
CA ALA A 40 2.18 -3.38 -2.31
C ALA A 40 3.06 -2.74 -1.25
N VAL A 41 3.76 -1.67 -1.62
CA VAL A 41 4.63 -0.90 -0.71
C VAL A 41 3.92 0.37 -0.27
N LEU A 42 3.87 0.63 1.03
CA LEU A 42 3.27 1.85 1.57
C LEU A 42 4.15 3.05 1.21
N LYS A 43 3.55 4.07 0.58
CA LYS A 43 4.27 5.31 0.24
C LYS A 43 4.71 6.01 1.52
N GLU A 44 5.93 6.54 1.51
CA GLU A 44 6.57 7.19 2.68
C GLU A 44 5.67 8.22 3.37
N LYS A 45 4.97 9.05 2.57
CA LYS A 45 4.03 10.06 3.07
C LYS A 45 2.89 9.51 3.92
N HIS A 46 2.63 8.21 3.89
CA HIS A 46 1.58 7.53 4.65
C HIS A 46 2.13 6.62 5.77
N TRP A 47 3.43 6.60 6.04
CA TRP A 47 3.99 5.74 7.10
C TRP A 47 3.42 6.03 8.50
N HIS A 48 2.96 7.26 8.73
CA HIS A 48 2.34 7.68 9.99
C HIS A 48 0.96 7.06 10.25
N THR A 49 0.35 6.36 9.28
CA THR A 49 -1.02 5.83 9.43
C THR A 49 -1.10 4.52 10.22
N GLY A 50 0.04 3.90 10.53
CA GLY A 50 0.09 2.59 11.18
C GLY A 50 -0.28 1.41 10.26
N PHE A 51 -0.35 1.65 8.95
CA PHE A 51 -0.55 0.61 7.94
C PHE A 51 0.71 -0.24 7.75
N ALA A 52 0.53 -1.49 7.31
CA ALA A 52 1.67 -2.36 7.02
C ALA A 52 2.48 -1.77 5.87
N VAL A 53 3.78 -1.66 6.06
CA VAL A 53 4.71 -1.06 5.09
C VAL A 53 4.82 -1.89 3.81
N LEU A 54 4.74 -3.21 3.94
CA LEU A 54 4.85 -4.16 2.86
C LEU A 54 3.74 -5.21 2.99
N VAL A 55 3.05 -5.46 1.89
CA VAL A 55 2.04 -6.53 1.79
C VAL A 55 2.36 -7.36 0.55
N CYS A 56 2.47 -8.67 0.71
CA CYS A 56 2.74 -9.61 -0.39
C CYS A 56 1.57 -10.58 -0.54
N ALA A 57 1.29 -10.99 -1.77
CA ALA A 57 0.30 -11.99 -2.09
C ALA A 57 0.64 -12.72 -3.40
N SER A 58 0.20 -13.97 -3.51
CA SER A 58 0.36 -14.79 -4.73
C SER A 58 -0.58 -14.39 -5.87
N SER A 59 -1.53 -13.49 -5.63
CA SER A 59 -2.46 -13.00 -6.65
C SER A 59 -2.89 -11.56 -6.38
N LEU A 60 -3.25 -10.83 -7.44
CA LEU A 60 -3.75 -9.46 -7.33
C LEU A 60 -5.07 -9.36 -6.54
N PRO A 61 -6.05 -10.29 -6.68
CA PRO A 61 -7.25 -10.31 -5.83
C PRO A 61 -6.93 -10.45 -4.34
N ASP A 62 -5.98 -11.33 -3.98
CA ASP A 62 -5.57 -11.55 -2.59
C ASP A 62 -4.85 -10.31 -2.04
N LEU A 63 -3.98 -9.69 -2.83
CA LEU A 63 -3.36 -8.42 -2.48
C LEU A 63 -4.43 -7.36 -2.19
N CYS A 64 -5.42 -7.23 -3.08
CA CYS A 64 -6.52 -6.29 -2.89
C CYS A 64 -7.37 -6.60 -1.66
N ALA A 65 -7.54 -7.87 -1.29
CA ALA A 65 -8.25 -8.27 -0.09
C ALA A 65 -7.45 -7.89 1.17
N ALA A 66 -6.15 -8.17 1.20
CA ALA A 66 -5.26 -7.79 2.30
C ALA A 66 -5.21 -6.28 2.51
N LEU A 67 -5.12 -5.50 1.43
CA LEU A 67 -5.14 -4.03 1.50
C LEU A 67 -6.47 -3.48 2.03
N ARG A 68 -7.61 -4.11 1.71
CA ARG A 68 -8.92 -3.71 2.29
C ARG A 68 -9.01 -4.02 3.78
N ALA A 69 -8.42 -5.13 4.21
CA ALA A 69 -8.45 -5.56 5.60
C ALA A 69 -7.71 -4.60 6.56
N GLN A 70 -6.78 -3.79 6.06
CA GLN A 70 -6.12 -2.76 6.87
C GLN A 70 -7.04 -1.61 7.31
N GLY A 71 -8.22 -1.49 6.70
CA GLY A 71 -9.21 -0.48 7.07
C GLY A 71 -8.89 0.91 6.55
N ARG A 72 -9.36 1.94 7.26
CA ARG A 72 -9.12 3.36 6.91
C ARG A 72 -8.05 3.94 7.83
N PRO A 73 -7.11 4.74 7.30
CA PRO A 73 -6.08 5.33 8.13
C PRO A 73 -6.74 6.27 9.14
N PRO A 74 -6.23 6.36 10.38
CA PRO A 74 -6.75 7.31 11.35
C PRO A 74 -6.56 8.73 10.80
N LEU A 75 -7.60 9.56 10.91
CA LEU A 75 -7.51 10.98 10.58
C LEU A 75 -6.39 11.60 11.43
N PRO A 76 -5.53 12.48 10.86
CA PRO A 76 -4.54 13.20 11.64
C PRO A 76 -5.27 13.95 12.75
N ARG A 77 -5.01 13.55 14.01
CA ARG A 77 -5.62 14.21 15.16
C ARG A 77 -5.08 15.64 15.20
N ARG A 78 -5.96 16.61 15.06
CA ARG A 78 -5.64 18.01 15.35
C ARG A 78 -5.36 18.08 16.85
N THR A 79 -4.09 18.04 17.24
CA THR A 79 -3.67 18.29 18.62
C THR A 79 -4.23 19.65 19.00
N LYS A 80 -5.20 19.68 19.94
CA LYS A 80 -5.60 20.94 20.56
C LYS A 80 -4.32 21.54 21.16
N PRO A 81 -4.03 22.83 20.97
CA PRO A 81 -2.98 23.48 21.74
C PRO A 81 -3.31 23.24 23.22
N SER A 82 -2.42 22.56 23.92
CA SER A 82 -2.49 22.45 25.37
C SER A 82 -2.54 23.86 25.92
N SER A 83 -3.58 24.19 26.68
CA SER A 83 -3.65 25.47 27.39
C SER A 83 -2.34 25.71 28.13
N PRO A 84 -1.79 26.95 28.11
CA PRO A 84 -0.57 27.24 28.84
C PRO A 84 -0.76 26.92 30.33
N PRO A 85 0.30 26.46 31.03
CA PRO A 85 0.22 26.21 32.46
C PRO A 85 -0.17 27.51 33.19
N PRO A 86 -0.94 27.44 34.29
CA PRO A 86 -1.29 28.62 35.06
C PRO A 86 -0.01 29.25 35.59
N GLU A 87 0.19 30.51 35.23
CA GLU A 87 1.23 31.41 35.74
C GLU A 87 1.17 31.39 37.27
N ALA A 88 2.26 30.97 37.91
CA ALA A 88 2.39 31.00 39.36
C ALA A 88 2.47 32.48 39.78
N ALA A 89 1.38 32.93 40.40
CA ALA A 89 1.26 34.22 41.08
C ALA A 89 2.18 34.32 42.30
#